data_AF-A0AAD7ZQL6-F1
#
_entry.id   AF-A0AAD7ZQL6-F1
#
_cell.length_a   1.000
_cell.length_b   1.000
_cell.length_c   1.000
_cell.angle_alpha   90.00
_cell.angle_beta   90.00
_cell.angle_gamma   90.00
#
_symmetry.space_group_name_H-M   'P 1'
#
loop_
_entity.id
_entity.type
_entity.pdbx_description
1 polymer ?
#
loop_
_entity_poly.entity_id
_entity_poly.type
_entity_poly.pdbx_seq_one_letter_code
_entity_poly.pdbx_strand_id
1 'polypeptide(L)'
;MNEDSSVEKCGKNEDGRQCNPTFPCDVEIDETRIRGDAIGDTLYSERWVIKILMKLVKHRDEEWSDDFETELCLLWDMTMDADVVNLLMDHKFLSLSSQIIKTTSIPRLT
;
A
#
# COMPACT_ATOMS: atom_id res chain seq x y z
N MET A 1 1.25 -16.41 -45.96
CA MET A 1 1.44 -15.25 -46.87
C MET A 1 0.14 -14.48 -46.88
N ASN A 2 -0.03 -13.26 -46.39
CA ASN A 2 0.83 -12.32 -45.66
C ASN A 2 -0.14 -11.45 -44.82
N GLU A 3 0.37 -10.96 -43.70
CA GLU A 3 -0.20 -9.88 -42.90
C GLU A 3 -0.31 -8.59 -43.73
N ASP A 4 -1.40 -7.83 -43.55
CA ASP A 4 -1.35 -6.36 -43.54
C ASP A 4 -2.63 -5.82 -42.91
N SER A 5 -2.51 -5.13 -41.78
CA SER A 5 -3.42 -4.05 -41.46
C SER A 5 -2.69 -2.97 -40.68
N SER A 6 -2.05 -2.09 -41.46
CA SER A 6 -1.98 -0.65 -41.22
C SER A 6 -1.30 -0.19 -39.91
N VAL A 7 0.02 -0.04 -40.02
CA VAL A 7 0.85 0.81 -39.16
C VAL A 7 0.47 2.27 -39.39
N GLU A 8 -0.12 2.92 -38.39
CA GLU A 8 -0.31 4.37 -38.40
C GLU A 8 1.03 5.09 -38.23
N LYS A 9 1.43 5.83 -39.27
CA LYS A 9 2.63 6.68 -39.29
C LYS A 9 2.40 7.94 -38.45
N CYS A 10 3.14 8.08 -37.36
CA CYS A 10 3.25 9.35 -36.63
C CYS A 10 4.06 10.36 -37.46
N GLY A 11 3.46 11.52 -37.73
CA GLY A 11 3.94 12.55 -38.65
C GLY A 11 5.24 13.23 -38.21
N LYS A 12 6.13 13.50 -39.17
CA LYS A 12 7.28 14.38 -39.01
C LYS A 12 6.82 15.84 -39.03
N ASN A 13 6.93 16.52 -37.89
CA ASN A 13 6.91 17.98 -37.86
C ASN A 13 8.35 18.47 -37.69
N GLU A 14 8.90 19.07 -38.74
CA GLU A 14 10.18 19.78 -38.75
C GLU A 14 9.92 21.27 -38.48
N ASP A 15 9.84 21.68 -37.21
CA ASP A 15 10.29 23.00 -36.72
C ASP A 15 10.15 23.10 -35.20
N GLY A 16 11.11 23.75 -34.54
CA GLY A 16 10.99 24.21 -33.14
C GLY A 16 11.31 23.18 -32.04
N ARG A 17 12.48 23.34 -31.41
CA ARG A 17 12.91 22.80 -30.09
C ARG A 17 11.98 21.74 -29.47
N GLN A 18 12.23 20.47 -29.75
CA GLN A 18 11.76 19.39 -28.89
C GLN A 18 12.84 19.06 -27.87
N CYS A 19 12.68 19.63 -26.67
CA CYS A 19 13.50 19.29 -25.49
C CYS A 19 12.91 18.16 -24.64
N ASN A 20 11.87 17.46 -25.12
CA ASN A 20 11.31 16.31 -24.41
C ASN A 20 11.85 15.01 -25.03
N PRO A 21 12.51 14.14 -24.25
CA PRO A 21 12.85 12.81 -24.71
C PRO A 21 11.57 12.09 -25.13
N THR A 22 11.56 11.48 -26.33
CA THR A 22 10.49 10.59 -26.73
C THR A 22 10.54 9.35 -25.85
N PHE A 23 9.42 9.00 -25.21
CA PHE A 23 9.30 7.77 -24.44
C PHE A 23 9.71 6.58 -25.33
N PRO A 24 10.67 5.73 -24.92
CA PRO A 24 10.97 4.52 -25.66
C PRO A 24 9.72 3.63 -25.67
N CYS A 25 9.30 3.19 -26.85
CA CYS A 25 8.05 2.44 -27.05
C CYS A 25 8.06 1.04 -26.42
N ASP A 26 9.24 0.56 -25.97
CA ASP A 26 9.46 -0.80 -25.48
C ASP A 26 9.89 -0.83 -24.01
N VAL A 27 9.31 0.01 -23.16
CA VAL A 27 9.44 -0.17 -21.71
C VAL A 27 8.39 -1.19 -21.30
N GLU A 28 8.80 -2.45 -21.06
CA GLU A 28 8.00 -3.36 -20.25
C GLU A 28 7.80 -2.70 -18.90
N ILE A 29 6.60 -2.14 -18.72
CA ILE A 29 6.18 -1.57 -17.46
C ILE A 29 6.09 -2.74 -16.48
N ASP A 30 7.06 -2.82 -15.58
CA ASP A 30 6.97 -3.70 -14.44
C ASP A 30 5.85 -3.19 -13.54
N GLU A 31 4.65 -3.74 -13.75
CA GLU A 31 3.43 -3.40 -13.03
C GLU A 31 3.64 -3.49 -11.51
N THR A 32 4.51 -4.39 -11.04
CA THR A 32 4.84 -4.54 -9.62
C THR A 32 5.64 -3.36 -9.08
N ARG A 33 6.57 -2.79 -9.87
CA ARG A 33 7.34 -1.60 -9.48
C ARG A 33 6.53 -0.32 -9.54
N ILE A 34 5.55 -0.23 -10.45
CA ILE A 34 4.63 0.92 -10.48
C ILE A 34 3.70 0.90 -9.27
N ARG A 35 3.31 -0.30 -8.81
CA ARG A 35 2.41 -0.48 -7.68
C ARG A 35 2.95 0.04 -6.35
N GLY A 36 4.27 0.11 -6.19
CA GLY A 36 4.90 0.61 -4.97
C GLY A 36 4.67 -0.33 -3.78
N ASP A 37 4.06 0.17 -2.71
CA ASP A 37 3.79 -0.56 -1.47
C ASP A 37 2.31 -0.95 -1.30
N ALA A 38 1.57 -1.05 -2.40
CA ALA A 38 0.18 -1.49 -2.41
C ALA A 38 0.02 -2.94 -1.92
N ILE A 39 -0.97 -3.20 -1.05
CA ILE A 39 -1.27 -4.54 -0.54
C ILE A 39 -2.19 -5.27 -1.52
N GLY A 40 -1.73 -6.40 -2.07
CA GLY A 40 -2.56 -7.23 -2.95
C GLY A 40 -3.11 -6.43 -4.11
N ASP A 41 -4.42 -6.49 -4.40
CA ASP A 41 -5.04 -5.65 -5.44
C ASP A 41 -5.47 -4.24 -4.96
N THR A 42 -5.27 -3.93 -3.68
CA THR A 42 -5.84 -2.73 -3.05
C THR A 42 -5.01 -1.48 -3.30
N LEU A 43 -5.59 -0.32 -2.94
CA LEU A 43 -4.89 0.98 -2.92
C LEU A 43 -4.24 1.27 -1.56
N TYR A 44 -4.25 0.31 -0.63
CA TYR A 44 -3.73 0.49 0.72
C TYR A 44 -2.23 0.25 0.79
N SER A 45 -1.55 1.03 1.63
CA SER A 45 -0.10 0.94 1.82
C SER A 45 0.26 -0.10 2.89
N GLU A 46 1.05 -1.10 2.51
CA GLU A 46 1.63 -2.11 3.41
C GLU A 46 2.48 -1.45 4.50
N ARG A 47 3.28 -0.44 4.11
CA ARG A 47 4.15 0.30 5.05
C ARG A 47 3.34 1.02 6.10
N TRP A 48 2.18 1.56 5.73
CA TRP A 48 1.29 2.22 6.66
C TRP A 48 0.75 1.21 7.69
N VAL A 49 0.26 0.05 7.25
CA VAL A 49 -0.22 -1.02 8.15
C VAL A 49 0.88 -1.47 9.12
N ILE A 50 2.09 -1.76 8.61
CA ILE A 50 3.22 -2.17 9.44
C ILE A 50 3.59 -1.06 10.44
N LYS A 51 3.53 0.22 10.04
CA LYS A 51 3.78 1.34 10.96
C LYS A 51 2.79 1.34 12.12
N ILE A 52 1.50 1.10 11.87
CA ILE A 52 0.48 1.01 12.93
C ILE A 52 0.76 -0.19 13.85
N LEU A 53 1.10 -1.36 13.29
CA LEU A 53 1.49 -2.53 14.08
C LEU A 53 2.70 -2.25 14.99
N MET A 54 3.71 -1.56 14.46
CA MET A 54 4.90 -1.19 15.23
C MET A 54 4.58 -0.20 16.35
N LYS A 55 3.68 0.76 16.10
CA LYS A 55 3.18 1.67 17.14
C LYS A 55 2.44 0.89 18.23
N LEU A 56 1.59 -0.05 17.83
CA LEU A 56 0.82 -0.90 18.74
C LEU A 56 1.71 -1.74 19.67
N VAL A 57 2.81 -2.30 19.15
CA VAL A 57 3.75 -3.11 19.96
C VAL A 57 4.66 -2.25 20.84
N LYS A 58 4.98 -1.03 20.41
CA LYS A 58 5.86 -0.12 21.16
C LYS A 58 5.14 0.64 22.27
N HIS A 59 3.82 0.77 22.18
CA HIS A 59 3.06 1.58 23.13
C HIS A 59 3.17 1.04 24.56
N ARG A 60 3.57 1.93 25.46
CA ARG A 60 3.32 1.84 26.89
C ARG A 60 2.09 2.70 27.17
N ASP A 61 1.23 2.27 28.08
CA ASP A 61 -0.15 2.76 28.30
C ASP A 61 -0.36 4.30 28.34
N GLU A 62 0.69 5.08 28.61
CA GLU A 62 0.66 6.54 28.68
C GLU A 62 0.63 7.24 27.30
N GLU A 63 0.87 6.53 26.20
CA GLU A 63 0.95 7.13 24.86
C GLU A 63 -0.29 6.92 23.97
N TRP A 64 -1.35 6.27 24.49
CA TRP A 64 -2.60 6.07 23.73
C TRP A 64 -3.27 7.42 23.42
N SER A 65 -3.10 7.90 22.19
CA SER A 65 -3.68 9.15 21.72
C SER A 65 -4.90 8.91 20.82
N ASP A 66 -5.79 9.90 20.76
CA ASP A 66 -6.95 9.89 19.86
C ASP A 66 -6.55 9.72 18.38
N ASP A 67 -5.40 10.27 18.00
CA ASP A 67 -4.83 10.10 16.66
C ASP A 67 -4.47 8.63 16.37
N PHE A 68 -3.86 7.96 17.34
CA PHE A 68 -3.51 6.54 17.20
C PHE A 68 -4.76 5.66 17.21
N GLU A 69 -5.75 5.98 18.05
CA GLU A 69 -7.04 5.31 18.05
C GLU A 69 -7.73 5.43 16.68
N THR A 70 -7.69 6.63 16.08
CA THR A 70 -8.23 6.88 14.74
C THR A 70 -7.49 6.06 13.68
N GLU A 71 -6.17 6.00 13.74
CA GLU A 71 -5.37 5.14 12.85
C GLU A 71 -5.71 3.65 13.02
N LEU A 72 -5.98 3.19 14.24
CA LEU A 72 -6.39 1.81 14.49
C LEU A 72 -7.80 1.51 13.97
N CYS A 73 -8.74 2.45 14.09
CA CYS A 73 -10.07 2.34 13.49
C CYS A 73 -9.97 2.27 11.96
N LEU A 74 -9.14 3.10 11.33
CA LEU A 74 -8.90 3.04 9.90
C LEU A 74 -8.30 1.70 9.49
N LEU A 75 -7.35 1.16 10.27
CA LEU A 75 -6.80 -0.17 10.01
C LEU A 75 -7.88 -1.25 10.11
N TRP A 76 -8.78 -1.16 11.10
CA TRP A 76 -9.91 -2.06 11.23
C TRP A 76 -10.83 -2.00 10.01
N ASP A 77 -11.16 -0.81 9.51
CA ASP A 77 -11.99 -0.67 8.31
C ASP A 77 -11.32 -1.28 7.07
N MET A 78 -9.99 -1.16 6.93
CA MET A 78 -9.23 -1.82 5.85
C MET A 78 -9.31 -3.35 5.90
N THR A 79 -9.63 -3.95 7.05
CA THR A 79 -9.78 -5.42 7.16
C THR A 79 -11.02 -5.97 6.48
N MET A 80 -11.87 -5.11 5.90
CA MET A 80 -12.90 -5.55 4.95
C MET A 80 -12.29 -6.24 3.71
N ASP A 81 -11.06 -5.86 3.34
CA ASP A 81 -10.33 -6.46 2.22
C ASP A 81 -9.48 -7.66 2.68
N ALA A 82 -9.66 -8.79 2.01
CA ALA A 82 -8.99 -10.04 2.36
C ALA A 82 -7.47 -9.95 2.25
N ASP A 83 -6.95 -9.15 1.32
CA ASP A 83 -5.51 -8.95 1.14
C ASP A 83 -4.87 -8.28 2.37
N VAL A 84 -5.59 -7.35 3.00
CA VAL A 84 -5.14 -6.70 4.24
C VAL A 84 -5.18 -7.68 5.41
N VAL A 85 -6.22 -8.51 5.48
CA VAL A 85 -6.30 -9.58 6.50
C VAL A 85 -5.15 -10.56 6.36
N ASN A 86 -4.84 -11.00 5.14
CA ASN A 86 -3.72 -11.92 4.89
C ASN A 86 -2.40 -11.33 5.38
N LEU A 87 -2.14 -10.05 5.06
CA LEU A 87 -0.96 -9.33 5.57
C LEU A 87 -0.92 -9.31 7.10
N LEU A 88 -2.03 -9.00 7.76
CA LEU A 88 -2.10 -8.99 9.24
C LEU A 88 -1.84 -10.37 9.85
N MET A 89 -2.34 -11.43 9.21
CA MET A 89 -2.12 -12.80 9.65
C MET A 89 -0.66 -13.23 9.50
N ASP A 90 -0.01 -12.85 8.39
CA ASP A 90 1.43 -13.08 8.18
C ASP A 90 2.28 -12.40 9.26
N HIS A 91 1.87 -11.22 9.71
CA HIS A 91 2.52 -10.49 10.80
C HIS A 91 2.09 -10.95 12.22
N LYS A 92 1.35 -12.05 12.35
CA LYS A 92 0.86 -12.59 13.64
C LYS A 92 0.11 -11.55 14.47
N PHE A 93 -0.66 -10.69 13.82
CA PHE A 93 -1.39 -9.61 14.47
C PHE A 93 -2.22 -10.08 15.68
N LEU A 94 -2.91 -11.23 15.55
CA LEU A 94 -3.72 -11.79 16.64
C LEU A 94 -2.92 -12.16 17.88
N SER A 95 -1.68 -12.62 17.70
CA SER A 95 -0.80 -12.93 18.84
C SER A 95 -0.35 -11.64 19.53
N LEU A 96 0.02 -10.63 18.73
CA LEU A 96 0.41 -9.32 19.24
C LEU A 96 -0.74 -8.65 20.00
N SER A 97 -1.93 -8.57 19.39
CA SER A 97 -3.10 -7.93 20.00
C SER A 97 -3.52 -8.63 21.29
N SER A 98 -3.47 -9.97 21.36
CA SER A 98 -3.72 -10.71 22.61
C SER A 98 -2.70 -10.35 23.71
N GLN A 99 -1.43 -10.18 23.37
CA GLN A 99 -0.41 -9.76 24.34
C GLN A 99 -0.65 -8.33 24.81
N ILE A 100 -1.03 -7.44 23.89
CA ILE A 100 -1.31 -6.03 24.19
C ILE A 100 -2.51 -5.92 25.13
N ILE A 101 -3.64 -6.58 24.82
CA ILE A 101 -4.84 -6.59 25.67
C ILE A 101 -4.54 -7.10 27.08
N LYS A 102 -3.64 -8.09 27.23
CA LYS A 102 -3.25 -8.62 28.55
C LYS A 102 -2.33 -7.71 29.34
N THR A 103 -1.56 -6.87 28.65
CA THR A 103 -0.50 -6.05 29.26
C THR A 103 -0.94 -4.62 29.48
N THR A 104 -1.90 -4.14 28.68
CA THR A 104 -2.37 -2.76 28.71
C THR A 104 -3.31 -2.51 29.88
N SER A 105 -3.12 -1.37 30.56
CA SER A 105 -4.02 -0.83 31.58
C SER A 105 -5.00 0.20 30.99
N ILE A 106 -5.12 0.30 29.66
CA ILE A 106 -6.00 1.25 28.99
C ILE A 106 -7.46 0.78 29.15
N PRO A 107 -8.35 1.57 29.81
CA PRO A 107 -9.74 1.15 30.09
C PRO A 107 -10.60 0.88 28.85
N ARG A 108 -10.21 1.41 27.68
CA ARG A 108 -10.88 1.17 26.40
C ARG A 108 -10.53 -0.21 25.79
N LEU A 109 -9.43 -0.81 26.22
CA LEU A 109 -8.88 -2.06 25.68
C LEU A 109 -8.99 -3.26 26.66
N THR A 110 -9.44 -3.03 27.89
CA THR A 110 -9.69 -4.05 28.93
C THR A 110 -11.17 -4.22 29.19
#